data_AF-A0A9E5AER5-F1
#
_entry.id   AF-A0A9E5AER5-F1
#
_cell.length_a   1.000
_cell.length_b   1.000
_cell.length_c   1.000
_cell.angle_alpha   90.00
_cell.angle_beta   90.00
_cell.angle_gamma   90.00
#
_symmetry.space_group_name_H-M   'P 1'
#
loop_
_entity.id
_entity.type
_entity.pdbx_description
1 polymer ?
#
loop_
_entity_poly.entity_id
_entity_poly.type
_entity_poly.pdbx_seq_one_letter_code
_entity_poly.pdbx_strand_id
1 'polypeptide(L)'
;MAAPGFTVVVTSYLLCPKVSISEITRQSRAVIAWLWQHAGEYHGDRNKIVVCGYSAGGQQVGMFAATDWPGEYGLPANIIRAGIPMGDHWGQARFIINPPLCRGAICR
;
A
#
# COMPACT_ATOMS: atom_id res chain seq x y z
N MET A 1 1.11 -1.48 16.82
CA MET A 1 1.82 -2.78 16.75
C MET A 1 1.08 -3.64 15.73
N ALA A 2 1.81 -4.32 14.83
CA ALA A 2 1.19 -5.24 13.88
C ALA A 2 0.85 -6.57 14.55
N ALA A 3 -0.25 -7.22 14.16
CA ALA A 3 -0.54 -8.58 14.61
C ALA A 3 0.56 -9.55 14.12
N PRO A 4 0.89 -10.62 14.86
CA PRO A 4 1.82 -11.63 14.39
C PRO A 4 1.44 -12.14 13.00
N GLY A 5 2.42 -12.27 12.11
CA GLY A 5 2.17 -12.68 10.73
C GLY A 5 1.65 -11.55 9.82
N PHE A 6 1.88 -10.28 10.18
CA PHE A 6 1.61 -9.12 9.32
C PHE A 6 2.75 -8.10 9.42
N THR A 7 3.20 -7.59 8.27
CA THR A 7 4.02 -6.38 8.19
C THR A 7 3.10 -5.21 7.87
N VAL A 8 3.08 -4.19 8.73
CA VAL A 8 2.26 -2.99 8.51
C VAL A 8 3.19 -1.82 8.20
N VAL A 9 2.95 -1.18 7.06
CA VAL A 9 3.65 0.03 6.63
C VAL A 9 2.69 1.20 6.72
N VAL A 10 3.09 2.23 7.47
CA VAL A 10 2.33 3.48 7.59
C VAL A 10 3.10 4.56 6.85
N THR A 11 2.44 5.24 5.92
CA THR A 11 3.13 6.12 4.97
C THR A 11 2.53 7.50 4.98
N SER A 12 3.38 8.49 4.80
CA SER A 12 3.00 9.89 4.74
C SER A 12 3.22 10.47 3.35
N TYR A 13 2.34 11.38 2.95
CA TYR A 13 2.42 12.17 1.73
C TYR A 13 2.28 13.66 2.04
N LEU A 14 2.71 14.51 1.11
CA LEU A 14 2.54 15.97 1.24
C LEU A 14 1.05 16.36 1.20
N LEU A 15 0.71 17.50 1.79
CA LEU A 15 -0.68 17.94 1.92
C LEU A 15 -0.97 19.19 1.07
N CYS A 16 -2.24 19.36 0.70
CA CYS A 16 -2.73 20.62 0.16
C CYS A 16 -2.60 21.75 1.22
N PRO A 17 -2.38 23.01 0.79
CA PRO A 17 -2.28 23.48 -0.60
C PRO A 17 -0.87 23.34 -1.21
N LYS A 18 0.12 22.80 -0.48
CA LYS A 18 1.52 22.72 -0.95
C LYS A 18 1.68 21.86 -2.21
N VAL A 19 0.83 20.85 -2.38
CA VAL A 19 0.77 20.00 -3.57
C VAL A 19 -0.69 19.80 -4.02
N SER A 20 -0.88 19.46 -5.29
CA SER A 20 -2.20 19.08 -5.82
C SER A 20 -2.60 17.68 -5.34
N ILE A 21 -3.90 17.39 -5.35
CA ILE A 21 -4.43 16.04 -5.03
C ILE A 21 -3.85 14.98 -5.99
N SER A 22 -3.62 15.33 -7.26
CA SER A 22 -2.97 14.45 -8.23
C SER A 22 -1.54 14.09 -7.80
N GLU A 23 -0.78 15.05 -7.28
CA GLU A 23 0.57 14.80 -6.77
C GLU A 23 0.55 13.95 -5.49
N ILE A 24 -0.45 14.14 -4.60
CA ILE A 24 -0.66 13.26 -3.43
C ILE A 24 -0.86 11.81 -3.88
N THR A 25 -1.69 11.62 -4.91
CA THR A 25 -1.98 10.31 -5.49
C THR A 25 -0.73 9.69 -6.10
N ARG A 26 0.04 10.46 -6.87
CA ARG A 26 1.31 10.04 -7.47
C ARG A 26 2.33 9.61 -6.41
N GLN A 27 2.48 10.38 -5.32
CA GLN A 27 3.37 10.04 -4.21
C GLN A 27 2.97 8.72 -3.56
N SER A 28 1.67 8.54 -3.30
CA SER A 28 1.16 7.33 -2.67
C SER A 28 1.33 6.10 -3.56
N ARG A 29 1.11 6.22 -4.87
CA ARG A 29 1.39 5.15 -5.85
C ARG A 29 2.87 4.81 -5.93
N ALA A 30 3.76 5.81 -5.89
CA ALA A 30 5.20 5.60 -5.88
C ALA A 30 5.65 4.80 -4.65
N VAL A 31 5.03 5.04 -3.49
CA VAL A 31 5.31 4.25 -2.28
C VAL A 31 4.86 2.79 -2.44
N ILE A 32 3.69 2.54 -3.05
CA ILE A 32 3.24 1.17 -3.33
C ILE A 32 4.20 0.45 -4.28
N ALA A 33 4.64 1.14 -5.33
CA ALA A 33 5.60 0.59 -6.28
C ALA A 33 6.93 0.24 -5.60
N TRP A 34 7.44 1.14 -4.75
CA TRP A 34 8.63 0.89 -3.94
C TRP A 34 8.43 -0.29 -2.99
N LEU A 35 7.30 -0.37 -2.29
CA LEU A 35 6.99 -1.48 -1.39
C LEU A 35 6.92 -2.81 -2.15
N TRP A 36 6.36 -2.85 -3.35
CA TRP A 36 6.33 -4.08 -4.14
C TRP A 36 7.74 -4.58 -4.50
N GLN A 37 8.67 -3.67 -4.78
CA GLN A 37 10.06 -4.00 -5.11
C GLN A 37 10.85 -4.46 -3.86
N HIS A 38 10.63 -3.81 -2.72
CA HIS A 38 11.42 -3.96 -1.50
C HIS A 38 10.75 -4.78 -0.39
N ALA A 39 9.53 -5.31 -0.59
CA ALA A 39 8.77 -6.00 0.46
C ALA A 39 9.57 -7.09 1.19
N GLY A 40 10.39 -7.85 0.45
CA GLY A 40 11.20 -8.94 1.01
C GLY A 40 12.24 -8.48 2.04
N GLU A 41 12.75 -7.25 1.91
CA GLU A 41 13.70 -6.65 2.86
C GLU A 41 13.04 -6.36 4.22
N TYR A 42 11.72 -6.24 4.25
CA TYR A 42 10.91 -5.97 5.43
C TYR A 42 10.04 -7.16 5.84
N HIS A 43 10.48 -8.37 5.48
CA HIS A 43 9.79 -9.63 5.75
C HIS A 43 8.35 -9.69 5.20
N GLY A 44 8.05 -8.89 4.17
CA GLY A 44 6.76 -8.85 3.50
C GLY A 44 6.74 -9.64 2.19
N ASP A 45 5.57 -10.17 1.85
CA ASP A 45 5.27 -10.81 0.56
C ASP A 45 4.68 -9.79 -0.41
N ARG A 46 5.46 -9.41 -1.44
CA ARG A 46 5.02 -8.49 -2.50
C ARG A 46 3.75 -8.94 -3.23
N ASN A 47 3.39 -10.22 -3.16
CA ASN A 47 2.20 -10.76 -3.81
C ASN A 47 0.93 -10.66 -2.93
N LYS A 48 1.07 -10.16 -1.70
CA LYS A 48 0.00 -10.05 -0.69
C LYS A 48 -0.09 -8.64 -0.11
N ILE A 49 0.01 -7.64 -0.98
CA ILE A 49 -0.18 -6.24 -0.59
C ILE A 49 -1.68 -5.96 -0.48
N VAL A 50 -2.09 -5.49 0.69
CA VAL A 50 -3.43 -5.00 0.99
C VAL A 50 -3.31 -3.53 1.37
N VAL A 51 -4.17 -2.70 0.80
CA VAL A 51 -4.17 -1.26 1.06
C VAL A 51 -5.41 -0.89 1.86
N CYS A 52 -5.28 0.03 2.82
CA CYS A 52 -6.42 0.54 3.56
C CYS A 52 -6.22 2.01 3.88
N GLY A 53 -7.31 2.74 4.11
CA GLY A 53 -7.20 4.18 4.37
C GLY A 53 -8.52 4.77 4.81
N TYR A 54 -8.43 5.85 5.59
CA TYR A 54 -9.58 6.56 6.13
C TYR A 54 -9.78 7.88 5.40
N SER A 55 -11.03 8.26 5.11
CA SER A 55 -11.37 9.57 4.49
C SER A 55 -10.58 9.81 3.19
N ALA A 56 -9.69 10.82 3.15
CA ALA A 56 -8.79 11.06 2.02
C ALA A 56 -7.92 9.83 1.67
N GLY A 57 -7.49 9.04 2.67
CA GLY A 57 -6.83 7.76 2.45
C GLY A 57 -7.76 6.70 1.84
N GLY A 58 -9.06 6.72 2.15
CA GLY A 58 -10.06 5.85 1.54
C GLY A 58 -10.29 6.19 0.06
N GLN A 59 -10.31 7.48 -0.28
CA GLN A 59 -10.30 7.93 -1.68
C GLN A 59 -9.06 7.41 -2.42
N GLN A 60 -7.89 7.49 -1.79
CA GLN A 60 -6.63 7.00 -2.37
C GLN A 60 -6.68 5.48 -2.66
N VAL A 61 -7.30 4.67 -1.79
CA VAL A 61 -7.53 3.24 -2.06
C VAL A 61 -8.25 3.02 -3.39
N GLY A 62 -9.29 3.82 -3.68
CA GLY A 62 -9.98 3.78 -4.98
C GLY A 62 -9.08 4.19 -6.14
N MET A 63 -8.26 5.23 -5.96
CA MET A 63 -7.31 5.68 -6.98
C MET A 63 -6.23 4.65 -7.29
N PHE A 64 -5.82 3.84 -6.31
CA PHE A 64 -4.86 2.74 -6.50
C PHE A 64 -5.47 1.59 -7.28
N ALA A 65 -6.73 1.26 -7.01
CA ALA A 65 -7.45 0.22 -7.74
C ALA A 65 -7.65 0.58 -9.22
N ALA A 66 -7.79 1.87 -9.54
CA ALA A 66 -7.94 2.39 -10.89
C ALA A 66 -6.61 2.72 -11.61
N THR A 67 -5.45 2.42 -11.00
CA THR A 67 -4.15 2.75 -11.59
C THR A 67 -3.76 1.74 -12.67
N ASP A 68 -3.25 2.22 -13.80
CA ASP A 68 -2.60 1.38 -14.81
C ASP A 68 -1.18 1.04 -14.35
N TRP A 69 -1.05 0.05 -13.46
CA TRP A 69 0.24 -0.36 -12.91
C TRP A 69 1.26 -0.81 -13.98
N PRO A 70 0.88 -1.58 -15.02
CA PRO A 70 1.79 -1.92 -16.11
C PRO A 70 2.25 -0.69 -16.90
N GLY A 71 1.33 0.19 -17.30
CA GLY A 71 1.67 1.34 -18.15
C GLY A 71 2.39 2.47 -17.42
N GLU A 72 2.01 2.76 -16.17
CA GLU A 72 2.57 3.87 -15.38
C GLU A 72 3.85 3.47 -14.62
N TYR A 73 3.93 2.22 -14.15
CA TYR A 73 5.00 1.78 -13.22
C TYR A 73 5.76 0.52 -13.68
N GLY A 74 5.37 -0.11 -14.80
CA GLY A 74 5.98 -1.37 -15.24
C GLY A 74 5.71 -2.54 -14.29
N LEU A 75 4.67 -2.46 -13.47
CA LEU A 75 4.33 -3.48 -12.47
C LEU A 75 3.15 -4.34 -12.92
N PRO A 76 2.99 -5.57 -12.38
CA PRO A 76 1.81 -6.38 -12.67
C PRO A 76 0.50 -5.64 -12.36
N ALA A 77 -0.54 -5.80 -13.18
CA ALA A 77 -1.82 -5.14 -12.95
C ALA A 77 -2.48 -5.48 -11.60
N ASN A 78 -2.12 -6.62 -11.01
CA ASN A 78 -2.73 -7.18 -9.81
C ASN A 78 -1.83 -7.10 -8.57
N ILE A 79 -0.97 -6.07 -8.45
CA ILE A 79 -0.09 -5.90 -7.29
C ILE A 79 -0.86 -5.70 -5.97
N ILE A 80 -2.04 -5.08 -6.00
CA ILE A 80 -2.90 -4.90 -4.81
C ILE A 80 -3.94 -6.02 -4.79
N ARG A 81 -3.96 -6.80 -3.70
CA ARG A 81 -4.89 -7.94 -3.52
C ARG A 81 -6.22 -7.56 -2.91
N ALA A 82 -6.24 -6.53 -2.08
CA ALA A 82 -7.46 -6.01 -1.51
C ALA A 82 -7.29 -4.53 -1.15
N GLY A 83 -8.40 -3.79 -1.21
CA GLY A 83 -8.51 -2.41 -0.78
C GLY A 83 -9.61 -2.28 0.27
N ILE A 84 -9.31 -1.65 1.40
CA ILE A 84 -10.29 -1.40 2.48
C ILE A 84 -10.45 0.11 2.64
N PRO A 85 -11.37 0.75 1.89
CA PRO A 85 -11.72 2.15 2.08
C PRO A 85 -12.58 2.29 3.34
N MET A 86 -12.16 3.13 4.28
CA MET A 86 -12.86 3.35 5.55
C MET A 86 -13.36 4.79 5.67
N GLY A 87 -14.55 4.94 6.25
CA GLY A 87 -15.21 6.22 6.53
C GLY A 87 -14.61 6.99 7.70
N ASP A 88 -14.94 8.28 7.76
CA ASP A 88 -14.71 9.30 8.81
C ASP A 88 -13.68 9.02 9.93
N HIS A 89 -12.41 9.26 9.60
CA HIS A 89 -11.41 9.91 10.47
C HIS A 89 -10.28 10.49 9.59
N TRP A 90 -9.64 11.59 10.00
CA TRP A 90 -8.50 12.18 9.27
C TRP A 90 -7.28 11.23 9.35
N GLY A 91 -6.93 10.57 8.25
CA GLY A 91 -5.82 9.61 8.25
C GLY A 91 -5.24 9.33 6.86
N GLN A 92 -3.94 9.08 6.82
CA GLN A 92 -3.21 8.69 5.62
C GLN A 92 -3.45 7.21 5.28
N ALA A 93 -3.06 6.82 4.06
CA ALA A 93 -3.08 5.41 3.63
C ALA A 93 -2.15 4.56 4.51
N ARG A 94 -2.62 3.36 4.84
CA ARG A 94 -1.87 2.31 5.53
C ARG A 94 -1.80 1.11 4.60
N PHE A 95 -0.68 0.42 4.64
CA PHE A 95 -0.44 -0.76 3.83
C PHE A 95 -0.17 -1.95 4.74
N ILE A 96 -0.77 -3.07 4.41
CA ILE A 96 -0.60 -4.34 5.09
C ILE A 96 0.04 -5.29 4.08
N ILE A 97 1.21 -5.80 4.42
CA ILE A 97 1.93 -6.77 3.63
C ILE A 97 2.06 -8.02 4.49
N ASN A 98 1.40 -9.11 4.08
CA ASN A 98 1.55 -10.36 4.82
C ASN A 98 2.97 -10.91 4.58
N PRO A 99 3.66 -11.47 5.58
CA PRO A 99 4.87 -12.22 5.34
C PRO A 99 4.58 -13.41 4.42
N PRO A 100 5.61 -13.94 3.74
CA PRO A 100 5.49 -15.18 3.00
C PRO A 100 4.93 -16.26 3.96
N LEU A 101 4.06 -17.13 3.44
CA LEU A 101 3.50 -18.22 4.23
C LEU A 101 4.64 -19.15 4.67
N CYS A 102 5.17 -18.99 5.87
CA CYS A 102 6.01 -20.00 6.48
C CYS A 102 5.10 -21.16 6.93
N ARG A 103 4.91 -22.14 6.04
CA ARG A 103 4.35 -23.43 6.42
C ARG A 103 5.42 -24.20 7.18
N GLY A 104 5.26 -24.33 8.49
CA GLY A 104 6.24 -25.01 9.36
C GLY A 104 7.39 -24.09 9.75
N ALA A 105 7.90 -24.29 10.95
CA ALA A 105 9.01 -23.54 11.53
C ALA A 105 10.22 -23.61 10.59
N ILE A 106 10.44 -22.56 9.80
CA ILE A 106 11.71 -22.03 9.27
C ILE A 106 11.28 -20.87 8.36
N CYS A 107 11.35 -19.64 8.89
CA CYS A 107 11.60 -18.47 8.06
C CYS A 107 13.10 -18.20 8.23
N ARG A 108 13.91 -18.40 7.18
CA ARG A 108 15.26 -17.83 7.11
C ARG A 108 15.18 -16.53 6.32
#